data_AF-A0A368L3L4-F1
#
_entry.id   AF-A0A368L3L4-F1
#
_cell.length_a   1.000
_cell.length_b   1.000
_cell.length_c   1.000
_cell.angle_alpha   90.00
_cell.angle_beta   90.00
_cell.angle_gamma   90.00
#
_symmetry.space_group_name_H-M   'P 1'
#
loop_
_entity.id
_entity.type
_entity.pdbx_description
1 polymer ?
#
loop_
_entity_poly.entity_id
_entity_poly.type
_entity_poly.pdbx_seq_one_letter_code
_entity_poly.pdbx_strand_id
1 'polypeptide(L)'
;MPKKTVQITLSRGMPGHAILDPVLDYLLAQGNQLATSYRWASNPTGLVAVVRFPINFNQLEEEFDFPPDIILDKKYGCIDYGYGQIVIRSSS
;
A
#
# COMPACT_ATOMS: atom_id res chain seq x y z
N MET A 1 10.18 22.77 -8.48
CA MET A 1 10.38 21.53 -9.27
C MET A 1 9.02 20.89 -9.45
N PRO A 2 8.64 20.39 -10.65
CA PRO A 2 7.39 19.66 -10.79
C PRO A 2 7.47 18.39 -9.93
N LYS A 3 6.46 18.15 -9.08
CA LYS A 3 6.34 16.90 -8.32
C LYS A 3 6.27 15.75 -9.33
N LYS A 4 7.22 14.82 -9.24
CA LYS A 4 7.23 13.64 -10.10
C LYS A 4 6.31 12.60 -9.46
N THR A 5 5.02 12.85 -9.50
CA THR A 5 4.03 11.98 -8.89
C THR A 5 4.03 10.63 -9.61
N VAL A 6 4.18 9.54 -8.84
CA VAL A 6 4.18 8.18 -9.39
C VAL A 6 2.73 7.74 -9.62
N GLN A 7 2.40 7.39 -10.86
CA GLN A 7 1.09 6.82 -11.17
C GLN A 7 1.03 5.34 -10.81
N ILE A 8 0.00 4.96 -10.07
CA ILE A 8 -0.25 3.58 -9.71
C ILE A 8 -1.15 2.95 -10.78
N THR A 9 -0.62 1.99 -11.54
CA THR A 9 -1.35 1.32 -12.64
C THR A 9 -1.10 -0.19 -12.65
N LEU A 10 -2.17 -0.97 -12.89
CA LEU A 10 -2.07 -2.41 -13.10
C LEU A 10 -1.80 -2.71 -14.58
N SER A 11 -0.75 -3.49 -14.84
CA SER A 11 -0.49 -4.05 -16.16
C SER A 11 -1.19 -5.41 -16.30
N ARG A 12 -1.71 -5.71 -17.50
CA ARG A 12 -2.37 -7.00 -17.78
C ARG A 12 -1.42 -8.17 -17.49
N GLY A 13 -1.88 -9.15 -16.71
CA GLY A 13 -1.11 -10.35 -16.37
C GLY A 13 -0.24 -10.23 -15.11
N MET A 14 -0.22 -9.08 -14.44
CA MET A 14 0.42 -8.96 -13.13
C MET A 14 -0.46 -9.55 -12.02
N PRO A 15 0.14 -10.10 -10.94
CA PRO A 15 -0.59 -10.45 -9.73
C PRO A 15 -1.35 -9.24 -9.18
N GLY A 16 -2.54 -9.45 -8.62
CA GLY A 16 -3.37 -8.36 -8.09
C GLY A 16 -2.67 -7.48 -7.05
N HIS A 17 -1.73 -8.02 -6.26
CA HIS A 17 -0.97 -7.24 -5.29
C HIS A 17 0.01 -6.23 -5.91
N ALA A 18 0.37 -6.39 -7.19
CA ALA A 18 1.35 -5.54 -7.86
C ALA A 18 0.91 -4.06 -7.90
N ILE A 19 -0.39 -3.79 -7.78
CA ILE A 19 -0.92 -2.43 -7.68
C ILE A 19 -0.42 -1.69 -6.43
N LEU A 20 -0.23 -2.37 -5.30
CA LEU A 20 0.21 -1.77 -4.04
C LEU A 20 1.70 -2.01 -3.75
N ASP A 21 2.41 -2.77 -4.59
CA ASP A 21 3.85 -3.00 -4.39
C ASP A 21 4.67 -1.69 -4.38
N PRO A 22 4.46 -0.69 -5.27
CA PRO A 22 5.19 0.58 -5.21
C PRO A 22 4.98 1.35 -3.91
N VAL A 23 3.75 1.28 -3.36
CA VAL A 23 3.38 1.93 -2.11
C VAL A 23 4.09 1.24 -0.95
N LEU A 24 4.08 -0.09 -0.91
CA LEU A 24 4.78 -0.86 0.11
C LEU A 24 6.30 -0.63 0.04
N ASP A 25 6.89 -0.64 -1.15
CA ASP A 25 8.32 -0.37 -1.34
C ASP A 25 8.71 1.02 -0.87
N TYR A 26 7.89 2.03 -1.17
CA TYR A 26 8.10 3.38 -0.66
C TYR A 26 8.08 3.44 0.87
N LEU A 27 7.07 2.81 1.50
CA LEU A 27 6.98 2.78 2.97
C LEU A 27 8.22 2.12 3.60
N LEU A 28 8.69 1.02 3.02
CA LEU A 28 9.90 0.34 3.49
C LEU A 28 11.16 1.20 3.26
N ALA A 29 11.25 1.89 2.12
CA ALA A 29 12.36 2.81 1.82
C ALA A 29 12.40 4.04 2.76
N GLN A 30 11.24 4.47 3.28
CA GLN A 30 11.13 5.52 4.29
C GLN A 30 11.38 5.03 5.73
N GLY A 31 11.85 3.78 5.90
CA GLY A 31 12.22 3.22 7.20
C GLY A 31 11.10 2.46 7.90
N ASN A 32 9.95 2.23 7.25
CA ASN A 32 8.99 1.26 7.74
C ASN A 32 9.52 -0.17 7.60
N GLN A 33 8.92 -1.11 8.30
CA GLN A 33 9.36 -2.50 8.34
C GLN A 33 8.16 -3.42 8.25
N LEU A 34 8.35 -4.60 7.66
CA LEU A 34 7.34 -5.66 7.74
C LEU A 34 7.22 -6.16 9.20
N ALA A 35 5.99 -6.29 9.67
CA ALA A 35 5.68 -6.92 10.96
C ALA A 35 5.80 -8.46 10.89
N THR A 36 5.75 -9.01 9.68
CA THR A 36 5.79 -10.44 9.37
C THR A 36 7.08 -10.83 8.63
N SER A 37 7.40 -12.14 8.58
CA SER A 37 8.54 -12.65 7.81
C SER A 37 8.30 -12.71 6.30
N TYR A 38 7.04 -12.59 5.89
CA TYR A 38 6.60 -12.52 4.51
C TYR A 38 6.13 -11.11 4.17
N ARG A 39 6.24 -10.74 2.89
CA ARG A 39 5.78 -9.45 2.34
C ARG A 39 4.25 -9.35 2.29
N TRP A 40 3.62 -10.38 1.75
CA TRP A 40 2.17 -10.50 1.62
C TRP A 40 1.71 -11.78 2.32
N ALA A 41 0.82 -11.66 3.31
CA ALA A 41 0.06 -12.77 3.88
C ALA A 41 -1.18 -13.00 3.04
N SER A 42 -1.60 -14.26 2.89
CA SER A 42 -2.96 -14.56 2.43
C SER A 42 -3.93 -14.52 3.59
N ASN A 43 -5.11 -13.95 3.35
CA ASN A 43 -6.27 -14.01 4.23
C ASN A 43 -7.50 -14.44 3.40
N PRO A 44 -8.68 -14.67 4.02
CA PRO A 44 -9.86 -15.12 3.30
C PRO A 44 -10.37 -14.16 2.21
N THR A 45 -10.02 -12.87 2.26
CA THR A 45 -10.49 -11.85 1.32
C THR A 45 -9.45 -11.48 0.26
N GLY A 46 -8.19 -11.88 0.43
CA GLY A 46 -7.10 -11.64 -0.50
C GLY A 46 -5.72 -11.63 0.16
N LEU A 47 -4.95 -10.56 -0.04
CA LEU A 47 -3.57 -10.39 0.43
C LEU A 47 -3.44 -9.19 1.35
N VAL A 48 -2.61 -9.33 2.39
CA VAL A 48 -2.34 -8.28 3.36
C VAL A 48 -0.85 -8.16 3.64
N ALA A 49 -0.32 -6.93 3.56
CA ALA A 49 0.97 -6.56 4.11
C ALA A 49 0.76 -5.84 5.44
N VAL A 50 1.48 -6.24 6.47
CA VAL A 50 1.43 -5.59 7.79
C VAL A 50 2.76 -4.91 8.04
N VAL A 51 2.74 -3.60 8.23
CA VAL A 51 3.93 -2.79 8.55
C VAL A 51 3.98 -2.44 10.04
N ARG A 52 5.18 -2.25 10.60
CA ARG A 52 5.38 -2.06 12.04
C ARG A 52 5.01 -0.67 12.52
N PHE A 53 5.32 0.35 11.74
CA PHE A 53 5.09 1.74 12.13
C PHE A 53 3.85 2.32 11.46
N PRO A 54 3.21 3.34 12.07
CA PRO A 54 2.08 4.04 11.47
C PRO A 54 2.39 4.54 10.05
N ILE A 55 1.40 4.45 9.17
CA ILE A 55 1.50 4.93 7.79
C ILE A 55 1.40 6.46 7.79
N ASN A 56 2.41 7.13 7.22
CA ASN A 56 2.37 8.56 7.00
C ASN A 56 1.63 8.88 5.70
N PHE A 57 0.31 9.04 5.78
CA PHE A 57 -0.54 9.26 4.60
C PHE A 57 -0.26 10.57 3.87
N ASN A 58 0.20 11.61 4.58
CA ASN A 58 0.52 12.89 3.95
C ASN A 58 1.70 12.74 2.96
N GLN A 59 2.72 11.96 3.35
CA GLN A 59 3.85 11.65 2.46
C GLN A 59 3.41 10.85 1.23
N LEU A 60 2.49 9.90 1.42
CA LEU A 60 1.95 9.11 0.32
C LEU A 60 1.17 9.97 -0.68
N GLU A 61 0.32 10.88 -0.20
CA GLU A 61 -0.44 11.81 -1.04
C GLU A 61 0.47 12.83 -1.76
N GLU A 62 1.67 13.09 -1.23
CA GLU A 62 2.67 13.93 -1.89
C GLU A 62 3.45 13.20 -2.99
N GLU A 63 3.64 11.88 -2.84
CA GLU A 63 4.46 11.04 -3.73
C GLU A 63 3.63 10.36 -4.84
N PHE A 64 2.41 9.93 -4.55
CA PHE A 64 1.60 9.10 -5.43
C PHE A 64 0.31 9.78 -5.89
N ASP A 65 -0.09 9.46 -7.12
CA ASP A 65 -1.42 9.76 -7.63
C ASP A 65 -2.25 8.48 -7.48
N PHE A 66 -3.14 8.46 -6.49
CA PHE A 66 -3.95 7.30 -6.18
C PHE A 66 -5.16 7.24 -7.10
N PRO A 67 -5.34 6.17 -7.90
CA PRO A 67 -6.59 5.95 -8.60
C PRO A 67 -7.73 5.77 -7.59
N PRO A 68 -8.99 6.07 -7.99
CA PRO A 68 -10.15 5.99 -7.11
C PRO A 68 -10.44 4.59 -6.54
N ASP A 69 -9.86 3.54 -7.15
CA ASP A 69 -9.97 2.17 -6.67
C ASP A 69 -9.02 1.85 -5.49
N ILE A 70 -8.12 2.78 -5.14
CA ILE A 70 -7.26 2.70 -3.96
C ILE A 70 -7.77 3.68 -2.90
N ILE A 71 -8.13 3.13 -1.74
CA ILE A 71 -8.70 3.87 -0.62
C ILE A 71 -7.61 4.04 0.45
N LEU A 72 -7.29 5.29 0.78
CA LEU A 72 -6.46 5.63 1.94
C LEU A 72 -7.34 5.80 3.18
N ASP A 73 -7.55 4.73 3.92
CA ASP A 73 -8.33 4.77 5.16
C ASP A 73 -7.46 5.27 6.33
N LYS A 74 -7.37 6.59 6.44
CA LYS A 74 -6.59 7.27 7.49
C LYS A 74 -7.14 6.99 8.89
N LYS A 75 -8.42 6.63 9.02
CA LYS A 75 -9.05 6.33 10.31
C LYS A 75 -8.57 4.99 10.86
N TYR A 76 -8.47 3.98 10.00
CA TYR A 76 -8.00 2.64 10.39
C TYR A 76 -6.53 2.38 10.09
N GLY A 77 -5.81 3.35 9.50
CA GLY A 77 -4.39 3.23 9.23
C GLY A 77 -4.08 2.19 8.14
N CYS A 78 -4.93 2.09 7.12
CA CYS A 78 -4.72 1.15 6.01
C CYS A 78 -4.89 1.78 4.62
N ILE A 79 -4.33 1.07 3.65
CA ILE A 79 -4.41 1.34 2.21
C ILE A 79 -5.05 0.12 1.60
N ASP A 80 -6.21 0.29 0.97
CA ASP A 80 -7.05 -0.78 0.46
C ASP A 80 -7.17 -0.66 -1.06
N TYR A 81 -6.99 -1.78 -1.75
CA TYR A 81 -7.38 -1.94 -3.13
C TYR A 81 -8.38 -3.09 -3.27
N GLY A 82 -9.48 -2.82 -3.98
CA GLY A 82 -10.46 -3.85 -4.34
C GLY A 82 -11.35 -4.33 -3.18
N TYR A 83 -11.64 -3.46 -2.20
CA TYR A 83 -12.53 -3.76 -1.05
C TYR A 83 -12.00 -4.89 -0.16
N GLY A 84 -10.75 -4.78 0.27
CA GLY A 84 -10.09 -5.74 1.15
C GLY A 84 -9.41 -6.89 0.42
N GLN A 85 -9.30 -6.80 -0.91
CA GLN A 85 -8.56 -7.76 -1.71
C GLN A 85 -7.06 -7.60 -1.54
N ILE A 86 -6.52 -6.38 -1.57
CA ILE A 86 -5.11 -6.12 -1.29
C ILE A 86 -5.01 -4.98 -0.28
N VAL A 87 -4.40 -5.24 0.88
CA VAL A 87 -4.37 -4.27 1.97
C VAL A 87 -2.96 -4.08 2.51
N ILE A 88 -2.52 -2.84 2.69
CA ILE A 88 -1.38 -2.51 3.55
C ILE A 88 -1.94 -1.90 4.83
N ARG A 89 -1.54 -2.39 6.01
CA ARG A 89 -1.96 -1.82 7.30
C ARG A 89 -0.83 -1.80 8.31
N SER A 90 -0.88 -0.89 9.29
CA SER A 90 0.02 -0.96 10.44
C SER A 90 -0.38 -2.07 11.41
N SER A 91 0.55 -2.54 12.24
CA SER A 91 0.31 -3.64 13.21
C SER A 91 -0.58 -3.26 14.40
N SER A 92 -0.90 -1.96 14.58
CA SER A 92 -1.37 -1.37 15.85
C SER A 92 -0.31 -1.41 16.95
#